data_AF-A0A261AQN6-F1
#
_entry.id   AF-A0A261AQN6-F1
#
_cell.length_a   1.000
_cell.length_b   1.000
_cell.length_c   1.000
_cell.angle_alpha   90.00
_cell.angle_beta   90.00
_cell.angle_gamma   90.00
#
_symmetry.space_group_name_H-M   'P 1'
#
loop_
_entity.id
_entity.type
_entity.pdbx_description
1 polymer ?
#
loop_
_entity_poly.entity_id
_entity_poly.type
_entity_poly.pdbx_seq_one_letter_code
_entity_poly.pdbx_strand_id
1 'polypeptide(L)' 'NVSSFKNLEKIYSEKEEHFGVPWRILIQRNTEKEHFGIFLSCAAEMDDQKMSFDVLFETKIMSNSTRKWSKK' A
#
# COMPACT_ATOMS: atom_id res chain seq x y z
N ASN A 1 -5.56 12.09 -5.44
CA ASN A 1 -4.74 13.25 -5.05
C ASN A 1 -4.24 13.01 -3.63
N VAL A 2 -2.93 12.96 -3.39
CA VAL A 2 -2.36 12.60 -2.07
C VAL A 2 -2.36 13.78 -1.10
N SER A 3 -2.58 15.01 -1.59
CA SER A 3 -2.58 16.22 -0.76
C SER A 3 -3.75 16.31 0.23
N SER A 4 -4.79 15.48 0.08
CA SER A 4 -5.97 15.46 0.96
C SER A 4 -5.87 14.51 2.15
N PHE A 5 -4.77 13.77 2.30
CA PHE A 5 -4.59 12.78 3.37
C PHE A 5 -4.45 13.46 4.74
N LYS A 6 -5.32 13.10 5.68
CA LYS A 6 -5.22 13.53 7.08
C LYS A 6 -4.06 12.81 7.78
N ASN A 7 -3.61 13.36 8.91
CA ASN A 7 -2.49 12.81 9.69
C ASN A 7 -2.80 11.37 10.12
N LEU A 8 -1.84 10.45 9.93
CA LEU A 8 -1.94 9.02 10.28
C LEU A 8 -3.08 8.24 9.59
N GLU A 9 -3.73 8.84 8.60
CA GLU A 9 -4.79 8.18 7.84
C GLU A 9 -4.23 6.98 7.07
N LYS A 10 -4.87 5.82 7.28
CA LYS A 10 -4.59 4.58 6.56
C LYS A 10 -5.62 4.45 5.45
N ILE A 11 -5.15 4.45 4.20
CA ILE A 11 -6.00 4.22 3.03
C ILE A 11 -5.72 2.82 2.51
N TYR A 12 -6.78 2.07 2.29
CA TYR A 12 -6.74 0.73 1.75
C TYR A 12 -7.30 0.72 0.34
N SER A 13 -6.65 -0.01 -0.56
CA SER A 13 -7.26 -0.36 -1.85
C SER A 13 -8.43 -1.33 -1.63
N GLU A 14 -9.14 -1.61 -2.72
CA GLU A 14 -10.01 -2.79 -2.80
C GLU A 14 -9.19 -4.07 -2.54
N LYS A 15 -9.90 -5.12 -2.13
CA LYS A 15 -9.30 -6.44 -1.92
C LYS A 15 -9.13 -7.13 -3.27
N GLU A 16 -7.98 -7.77 -3.46
CA GLU A 16 -7.69 -8.61 -4.62
C GLU A 16 -7.27 -10.00 -4.13
N GLU A 17 -7.80 -11.06 -4.74
CA GLU A 17 -7.46 -12.44 -4.36
C GLU A 17 -6.23 -12.92 -5.13
N HIS A 18 -5.23 -13.40 -4.39
CA HIS A 18 -4.08 -14.10 -4.95
C HIS A 18 -3.71 -15.29 -4.07
N PHE A 19 -3.53 -16.46 -4.71
CA PHE A 19 -3.17 -17.72 -4.05
C PHE A 19 -4.20 -18.15 -2.98
N GLY A 20 -5.47 -17.81 -3.17
CA GLY A 20 -6.54 -18.08 -2.21
C GLY A 20 -6.53 -17.15 -1.00
N VAL A 21 -5.69 -16.12 -0.99
CA VAL A 21 -5.57 -15.15 0.11
C VAL A 21 -6.01 -13.78 -0.40
N PRO A 22 -6.92 -13.08 0.28
CA PRO A 22 -7.25 -11.71 -0.07
C PRO A 22 -6.14 -10.77 0.39
N TRP A 23 -5.63 -9.97 -0.53
CA TRP A 23 -4.61 -8.95 -0.32
C TRP A 23 -5.17 -7.56 -0.62
N ARG A 24 -4.48 -6.53 -0.13
CA ARG A 24 -4.75 -5.13 -0.47
C ARG A 24 -3.50 -4.28 -0.27
N ILE A 25 -3.47 -3.13 -0.93
CA ILE A 25 -2.44 -2.11 -0.71
C ILE A 25 -2.87 -1.21 0.45
N LEU A 26 -1.96 -0.97 1.39
CA LEU A 26 -2.09 0.04 2.44
C LEU A 26 -1.14 1.21 2.15
N ILE A 27 -1.69 2.42 2.12
CA ILE A 27 -0.92 3.66 2.10
C ILE A 27 -1.12 4.38 3.43
N GLN A 28 -0.02 4.78 4.06
CA GLN A 28 -0.04 5.54 5.30
C GLN A 28 0.85 6.78 5.18
N ARG A 29 0.32 7.94 5.58
CA ARG A 29 1.10 9.18 5.68
C ARG A 29 1.78 9.28 7.05
N ASN A 30 3.11 9.40 7.06
CA ASN A 30 3.85 9.78 8.26
C ASN A 30 4.07 11.30 8.23
N THR A 31 3.34 12.00 9.09
CA THR A 31 3.33 13.46 9.11
C THR A 31 4.46 14.08 9.93
N GLU A 32 5.14 13.29 10.76
CA GLU A 32 6.33 13.74 11.49
C GLU A 32 7.57 13.77 10.59
N LYS A 33 7.61 12.89 9.58
CA LYS A 33 8.76 12.72 8.69
C LYS A 33 8.50 13.09 7.22
N GLU A 34 7.32 13.65 6.91
CA GLU A 34 6.89 14.00 5.54
C GLU A 34 7.00 12.86 4.51
N HIS A 35 6.94 11.61 4.97
CA HIS A 35 7.08 10.42 4.12
C HIS A 35 5.76 9.66 3.98
N PHE A 36 5.65 8.87 2.92
CA PHE A 36 4.57 7.89 2.75
C PHE A 36 5.11 6.48 2.89
N GLY A 37 4.41 5.65 3.65
CA GLY A 37 4.58 4.21 3.66
C GLY A 37 3.60 3.55 2.70
N ILE A 38 4.08 2.56 1.94
CA ILE A 38 3.28 1.71 1.06
C ILE A 38 3.55 0.27 1.48
N PHE A 39 2.49 -0.50 1.71
CA PHE A 39 2.58 -1.85 2.23
C PHE A 39 1.65 -2.79 1.46
N LEU A 40 2.10 -4.03 1.25
CA LEU A 40 1.22 -5.14 0.92
C LEU A 40 0.61 -5.66 2.24
N SER A 41 -0.72 -5.66 2.33
CA SER A 41 -1.47 -6.07 3.51
C SER A 41 -2.29 -7.32 3.20
N CYS A 42 -2.16 -8.36 4.03
CA CYS A 42 -3.16 -9.41 4.06
C CYS A 42 -4.49 -8.81 4.54
N ALA A 43 -5.59 -9.18 3.87
CA ALA A 43 -6.95 -8.70 4.14
C ALA A 43 -7.89 -9.87 4.52
N ALA A 44 -7.32 -11.03 4.83
CA ALA A 44 -8.06 -12.18 5.31
C ALA A 44 -8.71 -11.85 6.64
N GLU A 45 -9.93 -12.34 6.84
CA GLU A 45 -10.56 -12.30 8.15
C GLU A 45 -9.77 -13.25 9.04
N MET A 46 -9.07 -12.67 10.01
CA MET A 46 -8.28 -13.44 10.95
C MET A 46 -9.22 -13.96 12.03
N ASP A 47 -9.83 -15.11 11.77
CA ASP A 47 -10.28 -16.00 12.85
C ASP A 47 -9.06 -16.52 13.62
N ASP A 48 -9.27 -17.34 14.66
CA ASP A 48 -8.22 -17.93 15.52
C ASP A 48 -7.12 -18.75 14.79
N GLN A 49 -7.14 -18.79 13.46
CA GLN A 49 -6.17 -19.50 12.63
C GLN A 49 -4.92 -18.63 12.39
N LYS A 50 -3.77 -19.13 12.88
CA LYS A 50 -2.47 -18.54 12.58
C LYS A 50 -2.07 -18.89 11.14
N MET A 51 -1.86 -17.88 10.31
CA MET A 51 -1.37 -18.03 8.94
C MET A 51 0.00 -17.37 8.78
N SER A 52 0.83 -17.94 7.93
CA SER A 52 2.13 -17.38 7.51
C SER A 52 2.29 -17.55 6.01
N PHE A 53 2.87 -16.55 5.35
CA PHE A 53 3.02 -16.53 3.90
C PHE A 53 4.44 -16.11 3.54
N ASP A 54 5.06 -16.85 2.63
CA ASP A 54 6.28 -16.40 1.95
C ASP A 54 5.88 -15.83 0.60
N VAL A 55 6.02 -14.50 0.46
CA VAL A 55 5.60 -13.77 -0.74
C VAL A 55 6.75 -12.93 -1.29
N LEU A 56 6.95 -13.02 -2.61
CA LEU A 56 7.75 -12.05 -3.35
C LEU A 56 6.81 -11.04 -3.99
N PHE A 57 7.03 -9.75 -3.72
CA PHE A 57 6.22 -8.69 -4.30
C PHE A 57 7.09 -7.54 -4.82
N GLU A 58 6.57 -6.84 -5.83
CA GLU A 58 7.18 -5.65 -6.41
C GLU A 58 6.24 -4.46 -6.20
N THR A 59 6.76 -3.34 -5.71
CA THR A 59 5.98 -2.10 -5.53
C THR A 59 6.42 -1.06 -6.55
N LYS A 60 5.46 -0.53 -7.32
CA LYS A 60 5.70 0.53 -8.32
C LYS A 60 4.88 1.77 -7.99
N ILE A 61 5.54 2.92 -7.96
CA ILE A 61 4.88 4.23 -7.86
C ILE A 61 4.84 4.82 -9.26
N MET A 62 3.63 4.95 -9.80
CA MET A 62 3.42 5.45 -11.15
C MET A 62 3.08 6.94 -11.11
N SER A 63 3.74 7.72 -11.95
CA SER A 63 3.38 9.11 -12.20
C SER A 63 2.49 9.19 -13.43
N ASN A 64 1.31 9.81 -13.29
CA ASN A 64 0.46 10.12 -14.43
C ASN A 64 0.90 11.41 -15.16
N SER A 65 2.06 11.98 -14.79
CA SER A 65 2.61 13.15 -15.48
C SER A 65 3.26 12.75 -16.81
N THR A 66 2.96 13.50 -17.86
CA THR A 66 3.69 13.42 -19.13
C THR A 66 5.10 14.04 -19.04
N ARG A 67 5.43 14.73 -17.93
CA ARG A 67 6.78 15.26 -17.72
C ARG A 67 7.74 14.13 -17.39
N LYS A 68 8.69 13.90 -18.30
CA LYS A 68 9.85 13.04 -18.04
C LYS A 68 10.63 13.57 -16.85
N TRP A 69 10.96 12.68 -15.92
CA TRP A 69 11.86 12.99 -14.82
C TRP A 69 13.20 13.47 -15.38
N SER A 70 13.57 14.72 -15.15
CA SER A 70 14.91 15.23 -15.42
C SER A 70 15.68 15.23 -14.11
N LYS A 71 16.85 14.57 -14.09
CA LYS A 71 17.79 14.76 -12.99
C LYS A 71 18.36 16.19 -13.13
N LYS A 72 18.26 16.99 -12.08
CA LYS A 72 19.11 18.18 -11.92
C LYS A 72 20.53 17.75 -11.59
#